data_AF-A0A1H3GF70-F1
#
_entry.id   AF-A0A1H3GF70-F1
#
_cell.length_a   1.000
_cell.length_b   1.000
_cell.length_c   1.000
_cell.angle_alpha   90.00
_cell.angle_beta   90.00
_cell.angle_gamma   90.00
#
_symmetry.space_group_name_H-M   'P 1'
#
loop_
_entity.id
_entity.type
_entity.pdbx_description
1 polymer ?
#
loop_
_entity_poly.entity_id
_entity_poly.type
_entity_poly.pdbx_seq_one_letter_code
_entity_poly.pdbx_strand_id
1 'polypeptide(L)'
;MGLKIFSLNDDAVEGVLDDIKPFAMRRSGDVLTARVGEHRFVLPGREYRGVSEMRACVYSVIARYRAATKRGAEGGQPALA
;
A
#
# COMPACT_ATOMS: atom_id res chain seq x y z
N MET A 1 -0.57 -13.52 9.63
CA MET A 1 -1.22 -12.53 8.75
C MET A 1 -0.17 -11.53 8.25
N GLY A 2 0.33 -11.77 7.03
CA GLY A 2 1.50 -11.12 6.45
C GLY A 2 1.28 -10.75 4.99
N LEU A 3 2.08 -9.81 4.48
CA LEU A 3 2.11 -9.47 3.07
C LEU A 3 3.02 -10.45 2.33
N LYS A 4 2.48 -11.10 1.30
CA LYS A 4 3.24 -11.90 0.35
C LYS A 4 3.52 -11.05 -0.89
N ILE A 5 4.78 -10.72 -1.13
CA ILE A 5 5.21 -9.97 -2.31
C ILE A 5 5.56 -10.98 -3.41
N PHE A 6 4.95 -10.84 -4.59
CA PHE A 6 5.21 -11.68 -5.75
C PHE A 6 6.24 -11.04 -6.68
N SER A 7 6.18 -9.71 -6.81
CA SER A 7 7.07 -8.93 -7.67
C SER A 7 7.44 -7.64 -6.96
N LEU A 8 8.72 -7.29 -7.00
CA LEU A 8 9.26 -6.08 -6.42
C LEU A 8 10.41 -5.61 -7.30
N ASN A 9 10.23 -4.45 -7.91
CA ASN A 9 11.28 -3.75 -8.63
C ASN A 9 11.27 -2.27 -8.21
N ASP A 10 12.09 -1.46 -8.89
CA ASP A 10 12.23 -0.06 -8.55
C ASP A 10 10.97 0.77 -8.80
N ASP A 11 10.06 0.34 -9.68
CA ASP A 11 8.90 1.12 -10.09
C ASP A 11 7.56 0.51 -9.68
N ALA A 12 7.53 -0.77 -9.33
CA ALA A 12 6.31 -1.50 -9.04
C ALA A 12 6.52 -2.59 -7.99
N VAL A 13 5.46 -2.81 -7.21
CA VAL A 13 5.35 -3.91 -6.25
C VAL A 13 3.98 -4.55 -6.42
N GLU A 14 3.95 -5.86 -6.47
CA GLU A 14 2.72 -6.65 -6.53
C GLU A 14 2.77 -7.74 -5.48
N GLY A 15 1.64 -7.98 -4.82
CA GLY A 15 1.54 -8.94 -3.74
C GLY A 15 0.11 -9.18 -3.32
N VAL A 16 -0.06 -9.98 -2.27
CA VAL A 16 -1.33 -10.19 -1.60
C VAL A 16 -1.12 -10.06 -0.10
N LEU A 17 -1.97 -9.26 0.53
CA LEU A 17 -2.05 -9.11 1.97
C LEU A 17 -3.06 -10.13 2.54
N ASP A 18 -2.62 -10.87 3.55
CA ASP A 18 -3.45 -11.84 4.28
C ASP A 18 -4.09 -12.91 3.37
N ASP A 19 -3.45 -13.25 2.25
CA ASP A 19 -3.90 -14.21 1.23
C ASP A 19 -5.25 -13.87 0.54
N ILE A 20 -5.85 -12.72 0.86
CA ILE A 20 -7.18 -12.33 0.36
C ILE A 20 -7.23 -10.93 -0.28
N LYS A 21 -6.35 -10.01 0.08
CA LYS A 21 -6.40 -8.62 -0.40
C LYS A 21 -5.28 -8.38 -1.41
N PRO A 22 -5.58 -8.08 -2.69
CA PRO A 22 -4.55 -7.73 -3.65
C PRO A 22 -3.84 -6.45 -3.21
N PHE A 23 -2.51 -6.49 -3.26
CA PHE A 23 -1.63 -5.37 -3.01
C PHE A 23 -0.91 -5.01 -4.30
N ALA A 24 -1.00 -3.75 -4.71
CA ALA A 24 -0.23 -3.24 -5.84
C ALA A 24 0.30 -1.85 -5.50
N MET A 25 1.54 -1.57 -5.85
CA MET A 25 2.14 -0.25 -5.74
C MET A 25 2.86 0.07 -7.02
N ARG A 26 2.71 1.29 -7.52
CA ARG A 26 3.34 1.73 -8.77
C ARG A 26 3.82 3.17 -8.66
N ARG A 27 5.04 3.42 -9.11
CA ARG A 27 5.60 4.75 -9.31
C ARG A 27 5.18 5.29 -10.66
N SER A 28 4.81 6.57 -10.69
CA SER A 28 4.62 7.35 -11.90
C SER A 28 5.23 8.73 -11.67
N GLY A 29 6.42 8.96 -12.21
CA GLY A 29 7.22 10.15 -11.93
C GLY A 29 7.51 10.31 -10.43
N ASP A 30 7.17 11.46 -9.87
CA ASP A 30 7.36 11.78 -8.45
C ASP A 30 6.21 11.31 -7.53
N VAL A 31 5.35 10.41 -8.00
CA VAL A 31 4.20 9.91 -7.24
C VAL A 31 4.23 8.40 -7.14
N LEU A 32 4.04 7.88 -5.92
CA LEU A 32 3.78 6.47 -5.65
C LEU A 32 2.30 6.29 -5.33
N THR A 33 1.62 5.44 -6.10
CA THR A 33 0.25 5.02 -5.82
C THR A 33 0.28 3.58 -5.31
N ALA A 34 -0.18 3.36 -4.10
CA ALA A 34 -0.39 2.04 -3.53
C ALA A 34 -1.89 1.73 -3.42
N ARG A 35 -2.25 0.47 -3.63
CA ARG A 35 -3.61 -0.04 -3.58
C ARG A 35 -3.63 -1.33 -2.75
N VAL A 36 -4.54 -1.39 -1.78
CA VAL A 36 -4.79 -2.57 -0.93
C VAL A 36 -6.27 -2.88 -1.01
N GLY A 37 -6.65 -3.84 -1.86
CA GLY A 37 -8.06 -4.06 -2.22
C GLY A 37 -8.69 -2.80 -2.82
N GLU A 38 -9.65 -2.22 -2.10
CA GLU A 38 -10.37 -1.00 -2.49
C GLU A 38 -9.71 0.28 -1.97
N HIS A 39 -8.79 0.18 -1.00
CA HIS A 39 -8.12 1.35 -0.44
C HIS A 39 -6.97 1.81 -1.33
N ARG A 40 -6.91 3.12 -1.58
CA ARG A 40 -5.85 3.77 -2.35
C ARG A 40 -5.06 4.73 -1.46
N PHE A 41 -3.74 4.67 -1.56
CA PHE A 41 -2.81 5.56 -0.89
C PHE A 41 -1.92 6.24 -1.92
N VAL A 42 -1.72 7.54 -1.77
CA VAL A 42 -0.83 8.33 -2.62
C VAL A 42 0.30 8.87 -1.75
N LEU A 43 1.53 8.68 -2.22
CA LEU A 43 2.77 8.98 -1.50
C LEU A 43 3.71 9.77 -2.42
N PRO A 44 4.58 10.62 -1.87
CA PRO A 44 5.64 11.26 -2.63
C PRO A 44 6.64 10.19 -3.11
N GLY A 45 6.77 10.01 -4.42
CA GLY A 45 7.64 9.01 -5.04
C GLY A 45 9.13 9.37 -5.04
N ARG A 46 9.46 10.66 -4.88
CA ARG A 46 10.84 11.17 -4.89
C ARG A 46 11.71 10.64 -3.75
N GLU A 47 11.09 10.29 -2.62
CA GLU A 47 11.73 9.87 -1.37
C GLU A 47 11.95 8.37 -1.28
N TYR A 48 11.46 7.61 -2.26
CA TYR A 48 11.60 6.16 -2.26
C TYR A 48 12.24 5.76 -3.58
N ARG A 49 13.57 5.73 -3.67
CA ARG A 49 14.31 5.26 -4.84
C ARG A 49 15.00 3.94 -4.51
N GLY A 50 14.88 2.95 -5.40
CA GLY A 50 15.45 1.64 -5.15
C GLY A 50 14.45 0.63 -4.60
N VAL A 51 14.72 -0.65 -4.86
CA VAL A 51 14.00 -1.80 -4.29
C VAL A 51 13.85 -1.75 -2.76
N SER A 52 14.91 -1.36 -2.03
CA SER A 52 14.89 -1.29 -0.56
C SER A 52 13.90 -0.26 -0.04
N GLU A 53 13.85 0.92 -0.65
CA GLU A 53 12.92 1.98 -0.24
C GLU A 53 11.49 1.69 -0.68
N MET A 54 11.30 1.07 -1.84
CA MET A 54 9.99 0.54 -2.26
C MET A 54 9.47 -0.46 -1.23
N ARG A 55 10.32 -1.35 -0.72
CA ARG A 55 9.93 -2.30 0.34
C ARG A 55 9.59 -1.60 1.67
N ALA A 56 10.34 -0.58 2.07
CA ALA A 56 10.01 0.21 3.25
C ALA A 56 8.66 0.94 3.10
N CYS A 57 8.43 1.52 1.91
CA CYS A 57 7.18 2.17 1.54
C CYS A 57 5.99 1.22 1.62
N VAL A 58 6.14 -0.01 1.14
CA VAL A 58 5.13 -1.07 1.25
C VAL A 58 4.73 -1.31 2.69
N TYR A 59 5.68 -1.51 3.62
CA TYR A 59 5.35 -1.71 5.03
C TYR A 59 4.65 -0.51 5.66
N SER A 60 5.04 0.71 5.29
CA SER A 60 4.35 1.94 5.71
C SER A 60 2.90 1.98 5.24
N VAL A 61 2.63 1.61 3.98
CA VAL A 61 1.26 1.51 3.44
C VAL A 61 0.44 0.45 4.19
N ILE A 62 1.01 -0.73 4.43
CA ILE A 62 0.30 -1.78 5.17
C ILE A 62 -0.02 -1.33 6.60
N ALA A 63 0.90 -0.64 7.27
CA ALA A 63 0.64 -0.07 8.60
C ALA A 63 -0.50 0.96 8.57
N ARG A 64 -0.51 1.87 7.59
CA ARG A 64 -1.60 2.85 7.39
C ARG A 64 -2.92 2.17 7.09
N TYR A 65 -2.92 1.15 6.23
CA TYR A 65 -4.11 0.33 5.94
C TYR A 65 -4.64 -0.33 7.20
N ARG A 66 -3.79 -1.00 7.98
CA ARG A 66 -4.18 -1.64 9.25
C ARG A 66 -4.72 -0.63 10.26
N ALA A 67 -4.13 0.56 10.35
CA ALA A 67 -4.64 1.63 11.21
C ALA A 67 -6.01 2.14 10.74
N ALA A 68 -6.20 2.30 9.43
CA ALA A 68 -7.47 2.72 8.84
C ALA A 68 -8.57 1.67 9.01
N THR A 69 -8.27 0.39 8.80
CA THR A 69 -9.23 -0.70 8.98
C THR A 69 -9.52 -0.98 10.45
N LYS A 70 -8.56 -0.84 11.36
CA LYS A 70 -8.81 -0.90 12.81
C LYS A 70 -9.76 0.22 13.25
N ARG A 71 -9.57 1.44 12.75
CA ARG A 71 -10.49 2.56 13.00
C ARG A 71 -11.86 2.36 12.34
N GLY A 72 -11.91 1.73 11.16
CA GLY A 72 -13.16 1.37 10.48
C GLY A 72 -13.93 0.21 11.13
N ALA A 73 -13.24 -0.66 11.87
CA ALA A 73 -13.85 -1.74 12.66
C ALA A 73 -14.45 -1.25 13.98
N GLU A 74 -14.02 -0.08 14.47
CA GLU A 74 -14.59 0.60 15.65
C GLU A 74 -15.50 1.79 15.28
N GLY A 75 -15.60 2.15 14.00
CA GLY A 75 -16.46 3.21 13.51
C GLY A 75 -16.78 2.98 12.03
N GLY A 76 -18.01 2.57 11.76
CA GLY A 76 -18.54 2.44 10.40
C GLY A 76 -18.24 3.69 9.57
N GLN A 77 -17.92 3.45 8.29
CA GLN A 77 -17.90 4.41 7.17
C GLN A 77 -17.70 5.90 7.49
N PRO A 78 -16.65 6.56 6.97
CA PRO A 78 -16.87 7.88 6.42
C PRO A 78 -17.49 7.71 5.02
N ALA A 79 -18.74 8.13 4.92
CA ALA A 79 -19.42 8.41 3.67
C ALA A 79 -18.51 9.25 2.74
N LEU A 80 -18.38 8.84 1.48
CA LEU A 80 -18.05 9.80 0.44
C LEU A 80 -19.36 10.51 0.06
N ALA A 81 -19.27 11.84 0.11
CA ALA A 81 -20.27 12.83 -0.22
C ALA A 81 -20.80 12.73 -1.66
#